data_AF-A0A4Q2ZE22-F1
#
_entry.id   AF-A0A4Q2ZE22-F1
#
_cell.length_a   1.000
_cell.length_b   1.000
_cell.length_c   1.000
_cell.angle_alpha   90.00
_cell.angle_beta   90.00
_cell.angle_gamma   90.00
#
_symmetry.space_group_name_H-M   'P 1'
#
loop_
_entity.id
_entity.type
_entity.pdbx_description
1 polymer ?
#
loop_
_entity_poly.entity_id
_entity_poly.type
_entity_poly.pdbx_seq_one_letter_code
_entity_poly.pdbx_strand_id
1 'polypeptide(L)'
;MRNGIQQGPFSPEAVRSFLNEGALSPSDLGRADDSSEWVALERLQLPDYRPLGPPRKSGLAITSLVLGIVGLPTVFPAIVAVVLGHLALAKIRRSAGALEGKGIAVSGLVIGYVGLVLMPFLIFAGFVAGHGAITNAKKVKAGLSATQIESAVDKFVTEYGVMPSMTPVTDTSKDASLAKTLVGHDRVQNTRGIKFLSMPASPSGKNGIEPATFRILDPWGRGYRVFLDTGSTGQVIVIRGAITEPLRGRQVAVYSLGPDGVAGTTDDVITW
;
A
#
# COMPACT_ATOMS: atom_id res chain seq x y z
N MET A 1 14.49 40.33 -31.70
CA MET A 1 15.44 41.06 -32.56
C MET A 1 15.38 42.51 -32.13
N ARG A 2 16.31 42.97 -31.29
CA ARG A 2 16.41 44.37 -30.88
C ARG A 2 17.44 45.01 -31.82
N ASN A 3 16.96 45.80 -32.77
CA ASN A 3 17.78 46.35 -33.84
C ASN A 3 18.33 47.73 -33.44
N GLY A 4 19.65 47.93 -33.55
CA GLY A 4 20.23 49.22 -33.95
C GLY A 4 20.32 50.31 -32.89
N ILE A 5 20.66 49.97 -31.65
CA ILE A 5 20.95 51.02 -30.65
C ILE A 5 22.34 51.60 -30.98
N GLN A 6 22.37 52.89 -31.33
CA GLN A 6 23.59 53.63 -31.61
C GLN A 6 24.26 54.00 -30.28
N GLN A 7 25.44 53.43 -30.01
CA GLN A 7 26.23 53.76 -28.82
C GLN A 7 27.68 54.04 -29.22
N GLY A 8 28.27 55.12 -28.70
CA GLY A 8 29.66 55.45 -28.97
C GLY A 8 30.23 56.45 -27.97
N PRO A 9 31.43 56.98 -28.21
CA PRO A 9 32.56 56.32 -28.87
C PRO A 9 33.25 55.34 -27.89
N PHE A 10 33.67 54.18 -28.38
CA PHE A 10 34.31 53.17 -27.54
C PHE A 10 35.72 52.87 -28.06
N SER A 11 36.69 52.73 -27.14
CA SER A 11 37.98 52.14 -27.50
C SER A 11 37.76 50.66 -27.90
N PRO A 12 38.59 50.09 -28.80
CA PRO A 12 38.45 48.68 -29.21
C PRO A 12 38.45 47.68 -28.04
N GLU A 13 39.10 48.04 -26.93
CA GLU A 13 39.14 47.24 -25.71
C GLU A 13 37.85 47.32 -24.89
N ALA A 14 37.23 48.51 -24.81
CA ALA A 14 35.95 48.70 -24.13
C ALA A 14 34.80 48.00 -24.86
N VAL A 15 34.83 47.97 -26.20
CA VAL A 15 33.87 47.18 -26.99
C VAL A 15 33.95 45.69 -26.62
N ARG A 16 35.15 45.16 -26.36
CA ARG A 16 35.36 43.77 -25.97
C ARG A 16 34.75 43.45 -24.59
N SER A 17 34.87 44.34 -23.61
CA SER A 17 34.27 44.12 -22.29
C SER A 17 32.73 44.11 -22.38
N PHE A 18 32.15 45.06 -23.12
CA PHE A 18 30.69 45.15 -23.26
C PHE A 18 30.07 44.00 -24.07
N LEU A 19 30.79 43.45 -25.06
CA LEU A 19 30.37 42.23 -25.77
C LEU A 19 30.41 40.99 -24.85
N ASN A 20 31.45 40.85 -24.03
CA ASN A 20 31.58 39.73 -23.08
C ASN A 20 30.52 39.75 -21.97
N GLU A 21 30.08 40.94 -21.57
CA GLU A 21 29.02 41.14 -20.58
C GLU A 21 27.60 40.97 -21.16
N GLY A 22 27.47 40.83 -22.49
CA GLY A 22 26.18 40.69 -23.18
C GLY A 22 25.39 42.00 -23.27
N ALA A 23 26.04 43.14 -23.02
CA ALA A 23 25.42 44.46 -23.07
C ALA A 23 25.26 44.99 -24.51
N LEU A 24 26.08 44.52 -25.45
CA LEU A 24 26.04 44.87 -26.87
C LEU A 24 25.90 43.62 -27.74
N SER A 25 25.13 43.73 -28.83
CA SER A 25 25.02 42.69 -29.86
C SER A 25 26.05 42.91 -30.96
N PRO A 26 26.59 41.86 -31.62
CA PRO A 26 27.49 42.01 -32.78
C PRO A 26 26.88 42.80 -33.95
N SER A 27 25.55 42.85 -34.01
CA SER A 27 24.76 43.60 -34.98
C SER A 27 24.56 45.08 -34.62
N ASP A 28 24.99 45.51 -33.43
CA ASP A 28 24.87 46.91 -33.00
C ASP A 28 25.95 47.77 -33.65
N LEU A 29 25.64 49.06 -33.82
CA LEU A 29 26.51 50.02 -34.51
C LEU A 29 27.40 50.73 -33.47
N GLY A 30 28.71 50.58 -33.60
CA GLY A 30 29.71 51.25 -32.78
C GLY A 30 30.39 52.39 -33.53
N ARG A 31 30.89 53.38 -32.77
CA ARG A 31 31.69 54.49 -33.31
C ARG A 31 33.10 54.45 -32.72
N ALA A 32 34.11 54.39 -33.60
CA ALA A 32 35.52 54.44 -33.21
C ALA A 32 35.96 55.89 -32.94
N ASP A 33 36.96 56.09 -32.09
CA ASP A 33 37.40 57.41 -31.61
C ASP A 33 37.93 58.33 -32.72
N ASP A 34 38.35 57.77 -33.86
CA ASP A 34 38.99 58.47 -34.98
C ASP A 34 38.14 58.55 -36.25
N SER A 35 36.91 58.02 -36.26
CA SER A 35 36.02 58.04 -37.43
C SER A 35 34.64 58.63 -37.13
N SER A 36 34.08 59.34 -38.11
CA SER A 36 32.73 59.91 -38.06
C SER A 36 31.65 58.95 -38.55
N GLU A 37 32.01 57.70 -38.87
CA GLU A 37 31.12 56.72 -39.50
C GLU A 37 30.68 55.67 -38.49
N TRP A 38 29.37 55.40 -38.45
CA TRP A 38 28.79 54.34 -37.63
C TRP A 38 28.99 53.00 -38.33
N VAL A 39 29.83 52.14 -37.75
CA VAL A 39 30.19 50.84 -38.32
C VAL A 39 29.63 49.72 -37.45
N ALA A 40 29.06 48.70 -38.09
CA ALA A 40 28.59 47.51 -37.37
C ALA A 40 29.77 46.82 -36.67
N LEU A 41 29.60 46.45 -35.39
CA LEU A 41 30.66 45.87 -34.58
C LEU A 41 31.24 44.57 -35.18
N GLU A 42 30.47 43.88 -36.02
CA GLU A 42 30.92 42.73 -36.83
C GLU A 42 31.98 43.08 -37.91
N ARG A 43 31.95 44.29 -38.50
CA ARG A 43 32.92 44.71 -39.53
C ARG A 43 34.28 45.05 -38.94
N LEU A 44 34.36 45.30 -37.65
CA LEU A 44 35.63 45.51 -36.94
C LEU A 44 36.46 44.22 -36.84
N GLN A 45 35.97 43.08 -37.36
CA GLN A 45 36.69 41.81 -37.55
C GLN A 45 37.78 41.58 -36.49
N LEU A 46 37.36 41.56 -35.23
CA LEU A 46 38.26 41.23 -34.12
C LEU A 46 38.75 39.80 -34.37
N PRO A 47 40.08 39.56 -34.52
CA PRO A 47 40.61 38.29 -35.02
C PRO A 47 40.25 37.02 -34.22
N ASP A 48 39.52 37.11 -33.11
CA ASP A 48 39.24 35.98 -32.21
C ASP A 48 37.83 35.98 -31.56
N TYR A 49 36.83 36.71 -32.09
CA TYR A 49 35.48 36.68 -31.50
C TYR A 49 34.75 35.35 -31.81
N ARG A 50 34.63 34.48 -30.80
CA ARG A 50 33.77 33.30 -30.82
C ARG A 50 32.55 33.54 -29.90
N PRO A 51 31.32 33.66 -30.41
CA PRO A 51 30.16 33.80 -29.55
C PRO A 51 30.02 32.54 -28.67
N LEU A 52 29.99 32.73 -27.34
CA LEU A 52 29.60 31.68 -26.42
C LEU A 52 28.14 31.28 -26.72
N GLY A 53 27.94 30.05 -27.17
CA GLY A 53 26.61 29.53 -27.49
C GLY A 53 25.67 29.54 -26.27
N PRO A 54 24.35 29.49 -26.48
CA PRO A 54 23.38 29.59 -25.40
C PRO A 54 23.61 28.51 -24.33
N PRO A 55 23.48 28.84 -23.04
CA PRO A 55 23.76 27.92 -21.93
C PRO A 55 22.90 26.65 -22.06
N ARG A 56 23.55 25.48 -22.03
CA ARG A 56 22.86 24.18 -22.13
C ARG A 56 22.35 23.75 -20.76
N LYS A 57 21.08 23.33 -20.68
CA LYS A 57 20.49 22.75 -19.45
C LYS A 57 21.19 21.44 -19.12
N SER A 58 21.52 21.22 -17.84
CA SER A 58 22.18 19.98 -17.42
C SER A 58 21.24 18.78 -17.54
N GLY A 59 21.61 17.81 -18.38
CA GLY A 59 20.86 16.55 -18.52
C GLY A 59 20.66 15.82 -17.19
N LEU A 60 21.60 15.97 -16.25
CA LEU A 60 21.54 15.40 -14.90
C LEU A 60 20.44 16.00 -14.03
N ALA A 61 20.09 17.27 -14.22
CA ALA A 61 18.97 17.90 -13.50
C ALA A 61 17.63 17.35 -13.98
N ILE A 62 17.53 17.06 -15.28
CA ILE A 62 16.35 16.40 -15.87
C ILE A 62 16.30 14.94 -15.40
N THR A 63 17.44 14.23 -15.38
CA THR A 63 17.46 12.84 -14.89
C THR A 63 17.11 12.75 -13.41
N SER A 64 17.58 13.67 -12.55
CA SER A 64 17.21 13.68 -11.13
C SER A 64 15.72 13.99 -10.91
N LEU A 65 15.12 14.86 -11.74
CA LEU A 65 13.68 15.15 -11.67
C LEU A 65 12.86 13.93 -12.10
N VAL A 66 13.23 13.28 -13.21
CA VAL A 66 12.55 12.08 -13.71
C VAL A 66 12.71 10.92 -12.72
N LEU A 67 13.90 10.69 -12.16
CA LEU A 67 14.11 9.65 -11.15
C LEU A 67 13.39 9.96 -9.82
N GLY A 68 13.25 11.24 -9.45
CA GLY A 68 12.46 11.64 -8.29
C GLY A 68 10.96 11.38 -8.49
N ILE A 69 10.43 11.60 -9.69
CA ILE A 69 9.02 11.32 -10.04
C ILE A 69 8.79 9.81 -10.15
N VAL A 70 9.68 9.08 -10.81
CA VAL A 70 9.57 7.62 -11.01
C VAL A 70 9.89 6.83 -9.73
N GLY A 71 10.65 7.42 -8.79
CA GLY A 71 11.01 6.81 -7.51
C GLY A 71 9.94 6.89 -6.41
N LEU A 72 8.85 7.64 -6.61
CA LEU A 72 7.75 7.77 -5.64
C LEU A 72 7.14 6.45 -5.11
N PRO A 73 7.03 5.35 -5.89
CA PRO A 73 6.48 4.09 -5.39
C PRO A 73 7.51 3.12 -4.79
N THR A 74 8.82 3.43 -4.78
CA THR A 74 9.85 2.52 -4.25
C THR A 74 10.91 3.26 -3.44
N VAL A 75 11.16 2.82 -2.20
CA VAL A 75 12.08 3.50 -1.25
C VAL A 75 13.54 3.53 -1.74
N PHE A 76 13.95 2.53 -2.52
CA PHE A 76 15.32 2.39 -3.02
C PHE A 76 15.77 3.49 -4.01
N PRO A 77 15.01 3.83 -5.07
CA PRO A 77 15.38 4.91 -5.98
C PRO A 77 15.30 6.31 -5.36
N ALA A 78 14.58 6.51 -4.24
CA ALA A 78 14.55 7.80 -3.55
C ALA A 78 15.94 8.20 -3.02
N ILE A 79 16.71 7.25 -2.50
CA ILE A 79 18.10 7.49 -2.05
C ILE A 79 18.99 7.85 -3.23
N VAL A 80 18.88 7.13 -4.34
CA VAL A 80 19.65 7.40 -5.58
C VAL A 80 19.29 8.77 -6.16
N ALA A 81 18.01 9.15 -6.14
CA ALA A 81 17.54 10.47 -6.58
C ALA A 81 18.10 11.62 -5.72
N VAL A 82 18.17 11.44 -4.39
CA VAL A 82 18.77 12.43 -3.47
C VAL A 82 20.27 12.58 -3.74
N VAL A 83 20.99 11.48 -3.95
CA VAL A 83 22.44 11.50 -4.27
C VAL A 83 22.69 12.20 -5.62
N LEU A 84 21.92 11.85 -6.64
CA LEU A 84 22.02 12.47 -7.97
C LEU A 84 21.64 13.95 -7.95
N GLY A 85 20.64 14.34 -7.15
CA GLY A 85 20.26 15.74 -6.95
C GLY A 85 21.39 16.59 -6.35
N HIS A 86 22.08 16.07 -5.33
CA HIS A 86 23.26 16.74 -4.76
C HIS A 86 24.41 16.85 -5.77
N LEU A 87 24.63 15.80 -6.58
CA LEU A 87 25.68 15.78 -7.59
C LEU A 87 25.39 16.75 -8.75
N ALA A 88 24.13 16.88 -9.15
CA ALA A 88 23.68 17.87 -10.14
C ALA A 88 23.88 19.31 -9.63
N LEU A 89 23.55 19.58 -8.36
CA LEU A 89 23.74 20.89 -7.74
C LEU A 89 25.24 21.25 -7.63
N ALA A 90 26.09 20.27 -7.29
CA ALA A 90 27.55 20.45 -7.24
C ALA A 90 28.14 20.75 -8.63
N LYS A 91 27.65 20.10 -9.69
CA LYS A 91 28.08 20.36 -11.08
C LYS A 91 27.63 21.72 -11.59
N ILE A 92 26.39 22.14 -11.31
CA ILE A 92 25.88 23.48 -11.66
C ILE A 92 26.69 24.58 -10.94
N ARG A 93 27.08 24.35 -9.66
CA ARG A 93 27.87 25.33 -8.91
C ARG A 93 29.31 25.48 -9.44
N ARG A 94 29.89 24.41 -9.99
CA ARG A 94 31.27 24.40 -10.53
C ARG A 94 31.39 24.84 -11.99
N SER A 95 30.28 25.00 -12.72
CA SER A 95 30.31 25.26 -14.17
C SER A 95 30.54 26.73 -14.56
N ALA A 96 30.75 27.64 -13.60
CA ALA A 96 31.08 29.05 -13.83
C ALA A 96 30.21 29.75 -14.89
N GLY A 97 28.90 29.44 -14.93
CA GLY A 97 27.94 30.03 -15.88
C GLY A 97 27.57 29.17 -17.10
N ALA A 98 28.27 28.04 -17.34
CA ALA A 98 28.01 27.19 -18.50
C ALA A 98 26.77 26.27 -18.38
N LEU A 99 26.19 26.12 -17.18
CA LEU A 99 25.00 25.28 -16.94
C LEU A 99 23.97 26.05 -16.11
N GLU A 100 22.74 26.12 -16.60
CA GLU A 100 21.58 26.71 -15.92
C GLU A 100 20.61 25.60 -15.43
N GLY A 101 19.81 25.87 -14.39
CA GLY A 101 18.83 24.89 -13.85
C GLY A 101 18.86 24.66 -12.35
N LYS A 102 19.50 25.54 -11.56
CA LYS A 102 19.56 25.45 -10.09
C LYS A 102 18.17 25.34 -9.44
N GLY A 103 17.18 26.10 -9.92
CA GLY A 103 15.80 26.02 -9.42
C GLY A 103 15.15 24.66 -9.64
N ILE A 104 15.43 24.01 -10.78
CA ILE A 104 14.93 22.67 -11.13
C ILE A 104 15.59 21.59 -10.26
N ALA A 105 16.89 21.73 -9.99
CA ALA A 105 17.60 20.81 -9.10
C ALA A 105 17.10 20.92 -7.64
N VAL A 106 16.81 22.15 -7.17
CA VAL A 106 16.26 22.38 -5.82
C VAL A 106 14.84 21.85 -5.71
N SER A 107 13.98 22.09 -6.70
CA SER A 107 12.60 21.56 -6.67
C SER A 107 12.58 20.03 -6.70
N GLY A 108 13.43 19.39 -7.50
CA GLY A 108 13.58 17.92 -7.51
C GLY A 108 14.06 17.37 -6.17
N LEU A 109 14.99 18.07 -5.49
CA LEU A 109 15.47 17.67 -4.17
C LEU A 109 14.39 17.83 -3.09
N VAL A 110 13.62 18.92 -3.11
CA VAL A 110 12.51 19.17 -2.18
C VAL A 110 11.41 18.12 -2.36
N ILE A 111 10.99 17.84 -3.60
CA ILE A 111 10.00 16.78 -3.90
C ILE A 111 10.52 15.42 -3.45
N GLY A 112 11.82 15.14 -3.66
CA GLY A 112 12.46 13.91 -3.20
C GLY A 112 12.44 13.75 -1.68
N TYR A 113 12.76 14.80 -0.91
CA TYR A 113 12.68 14.76 0.55
C TYR A 113 11.25 14.66 1.08
N VAL A 114 10.31 15.39 0.49
CA VAL A 114 8.89 15.27 0.85
C VAL A 114 8.39 13.85 0.59
N GLY A 115 8.72 13.27 -0.57
CA GLY A 115 8.44 11.87 -0.87
C GLY A 115 9.08 10.91 0.14
N LEU A 116 10.36 11.12 0.48
CA LEU A 116 11.11 10.27 1.40
C LEU A 116 10.55 10.27 2.83
N VAL A 117 9.98 11.38 3.29
CA VAL A 117 9.39 11.49 4.64
C VAL A 117 7.92 11.09 4.64
N LEU A 118 7.15 11.58 3.66
CA LEU A 118 5.69 11.39 3.63
C LEU A 118 5.28 9.98 3.20
N MET A 119 5.94 9.38 2.19
CA MET A 119 5.54 8.06 1.69
C MET A 119 5.69 6.94 2.73
N PRO A 120 6.80 6.81 3.48
CA PRO A 120 6.89 5.80 4.52
C PRO A 120 5.81 5.96 5.59
N PHE A 121 5.46 7.20 5.95
CA PHE A 121 4.39 7.47 6.90
C PHE A 121 3.02 7.03 6.37
N LEU A 122 2.71 7.35 5.11
CA LEU A 122 1.45 6.94 4.46
C LEU A 122 1.37 5.41 4.28
N ILE A 123 2.45 4.77 3.85
CA ILE A 123 2.52 3.31 3.70
C ILE A 123 2.35 2.63 5.06
N PHE A 124 3.04 3.14 6.09
CA PHE A 124 2.92 2.61 7.45
C PHE A 124 1.50 2.78 8.00
N ALA A 125 0.91 3.97 7.88
CA ALA A 125 -0.47 4.22 8.30
C ALA A 125 -1.46 3.32 7.57
N GLY A 126 -1.31 3.16 6.25
CA GLY A 126 -2.13 2.26 5.43
C GLY A 126 -1.96 0.79 5.83
N PHE A 127 -0.73 0.35 6.13
CA PHE A 127 -0.43 -0.99 6.60
C PHE A 127 -1.10 -1.28 7.95
N VAL A 128 -0.96 -0.38 8.93
CA VAL A 128 -1.56 -0.53 10.27
C VAL A 128 -3.08 -0.56 10.18
N ALA A 129 -3.69 0.37 9.45
CA ALA A 129 -5.14 0.41 9.27
C ALA A 129 -5.67 -0.82 8.52
N GLY A 130 -4.96 -1.26 7.47
CA GLY A 130 -5.33 -2.42 6.67
C GLY A 130 -5.29 -3.73 7.47
N HIS A 131 -4.26 -3.93 8.28
CA HIS A 131 -4.13 -5.15 9.08
C HIS A 131 -5.25 -5.29 10.12
N GLY A 132 -5.58 -4.21 10.83
CA GLY A 132 -6.68 -4.20 11.80
C GLY A 132 -8.05 -4.43 11.16
N ALA A 133 -8.30 -3.82 10.00
CA ALA A 133 -9.56 -4.01 9.28
C ALA A 133 -9.76 -5.48 8.84
N ILE A 134 -8.70 -6.13 8.35
CA ILE A 134 -8.75 -7.53 7.90
C ILE A 134 -9.01 -8.49 9.07
N THR A 135 -8.40 -8.28 10.25
CA THR A 135 -8.64 -9.15 11.41
C THR A 135 -10.06 -9.02 11.94
N ASN A 136 -10.60 -7.80 11.99
CA ASN A 136 -11.98 -7.57 12.37
C ASN A 136 -12.97 -8.20 11.38
N ALA A 137 -12.71 -8.07 10.07
CA ALA A 137 -13.53 -8.72 9.04
C ALA A 137 -13.51 -10.26 9.18
N LYS A 138 -12.37 -10.85 9.55
CA LYS A 138 -12.28 -12.28 9.85
C LYS A 138 -13.10 -12.65 11.08
N LYS A 139 -13.06 -11.88 12.17
CA LYS A 139 -13.90 -12.12 13.36
C LYS A 139 -15.39 -12.12 13.02
N VAL A 140 -15.85 -11.17 12.21
CA VAL A 140 -17.25 -11.12 11.76
C VAL A 140 -17.61 -12.37 10.95
N LYS A 141 -16.75 -12.81 10.02
CA LYS A 141 -16.98 -14.04 9.25
C LYS A 141 -17.04 -15.28 10.14
N ALA A 142 -16.14 -15.38 11.12
CA ALA A 142 -16.13 -16.48 12.09
C ALA A 142 -17.43 -16.53 12.90
N GLY A 143 -17.91 -15.37 13.36
CA GLY A 143 -19.16 -15.27 14.12
C GLY A 143 -20.37 -15.68 13.29
N LEU A 144 -20.47 -15.20 12.04
CA LEU A 144 -21.54 -15.60 11.13
C LEU A 144 -21.56 -17.11 10.86
N SER A 145 -20.39 -17.70 10.62
CA SER A 145 -20.28 -19.14 10.45
C SER A 145 -20.64 -19.90 11.72
N ALA A 146 -20.22 -19.44 12.90
CA ALA A 146 -20.60 -20.05 14.16
C ALA A 146 -22.12 -20.03 14.38
N THR A 147 -22.78 -18.88 14.11
CA THR A 147 -24.24 -18.75 14.16
C THR A 147 -24.95 -19.66 13.14
N GLN A 148 -24.35 -19.88 11.96
CA GLN A 148 -24.90 -20.84 10.98
C GLN A 148 -24.81 -22.28 11.46
N ILE A 149 -23.73 -22.67 12.16
CA ILE A 149 -23.61 -24.02 12.76
C ILE A 149 -24.67 -24.19 13.83
N GLU A 150 -24.81 -23.22 14.73
CA GLU A 150 -25.82 -23.22 15.78
C GLU A 150 -27.23 -23.33 15.19
N SER A 151 -27.59 -22.46 14.24
CA SER A 151 -28.90 -22.53 13.58
C SER A 151 -29.13 -23.86 12.85
N ALA A 152 -28.08 -24.47 12.28
CA ALA A 152 -28.19 -25.77 11.65
C ALA A 152 -28.48 -26.88 12.66
N VAL A 153 -27.86 -26.84 13.85
CA VAL A 153 -28.15 -27.76 14.96
C VAL A 153 -29.58 -27.57 15.45
N ASP A 154 -30.02 -26.33 15.70
CA ASP A 154 -31.39 -26.06 16.16
C ASP A 154 -32.44 -26.55 15.15
N LYS A 155 -32.21 -26.34 13.86
CA LYS A 155 -33.08 -26.85 12.80
C LYS A 155 -33.08 -28.37 12.74
N PHE A 156 -31.92 -29.01 12.94
CA PHE A 156 -31.83 -30.47 12.99
C PHE A 156 -32.64 -31.02 14.18
N VAL A 157 -32.49 -30.41 15.36
CA VAL A 157 -33.24 -30.81 16.56
C VAL A 157 -34.74 -30.54 16.38
N THR A 158 -35.12 -29.45 15.73
CA THR A 158 -36.53 -29.16 15.40
C THR A 158 -37.13 -30.21 14.46
N GLU A 159 -36.34 -30.68 13.49
CA GLU A 159 -36.77 -31.65 12.49
C GLU A 159 -36.86 -33.08 13.04
N TYR A 160 -35.85 -33.51 13.82
CA TYR A 160 -35.72 -34.90 14.27
C TYR A 160 -36.01 -35.12 15.76
N GLY A 161 -36.15 -34.06 16.55
CA GLY A 161 -36.35 -34.14 18.01
C GLY A 161 -35.15 -34.65 18.81
N VAL A 162 -33.99 -34.86 18.17
CA VAL A 162 -32.78 -35.41 18.78
C VAL A 162 -31.55 -34.60 18.40
N MET A 163 -30.53 -34.64 19.26
CA MET A 163 -29.24 -34.00 18.98
C MET A 163 -28.53 -34.67 17.80
N PRO A 164 -27.83 -33.90 16.94
CA PRO A 164 -27.11 -34.45 15.80
C PRO A 164 -25.85 -35.24 16.19
N SER A 165 -25.35 -35.10 17.42
CA SER A 165 -24.26 -35.91 17.93
C SER A 165 -24.49 -36.28 19.39
N MET A 166 -23.92 -37.43 19.79
CA MET A 166 -23.86 -37.87 21.19
C MET A 166 -22.60 -37.37 21.90
N THR A 167 -21.65 -36.77 21.17
CA THR A 167 -20.47 -36.13 21.73
C THR A 167 -20.83 -34.72 22.24
N PRO A 168 -20.77 -34.46 23.56
CA PRO A 168 -21.19 -33.16 24.11
C PRO A 168 -20.30 -32.00 23.68
N VAL A 169 -19.03 -32.29 23.35
CA VAL A 169 -18.08 -31.29 22.84
C VAL A 169 -17.38 -31.86 21.61
N THR A 170 -17.37 -31.09 20.53
CA THR A 170 -16.78 -31.49 19.25
C THR A 170 -15.85 -30.40 18.72
N ASP A 171 -14.69 -30.81 18.20
CA ASP A 171 -13.78 -29.98 17.42
C ASP A 171 -14.00 -30.24 15.94
N THR A 172 -14.56 -29.28 15.20
CA THR A 172 -14.88 -29.48 13.78
C THR A 172 -13.65 -29.68 12.88
N SER A 173 -12.44 -29.47 13.41
CA SER A 173 -11.19 -29.79 12.71
C SER A 173 -10.69 -31.21 12.96
N LYS A 174 -11.11 -31.86 14.05
CA LYS A 174 -10.66 -33.22 14.39
C LYS A 174 -11.73 -34.26 14.13
N ASP A 175 -12.99 -33.88 14.38
CA ASP A 175 -14.14 -34.74 14.17
C ASP A 175 -15.14 -34.05 13.23
N ALA A 176 -15.38 -34.70 12.10
CA ALA A 176 -16.31 -34.25 11.08
C ALA A 176 -17.66 -34.97 11.15
N SER A 177 -17.91 -35.81 12.16
CA SER A 177 -19.19 -36.52 12.37
C SER A 177 -20.37 -35.55 12.36
N LEU A 178 -20.34 -34.56 13.25
CA LEU A 178 -21.34 -33.49 13.33
C LEU A 178 -21.51 -32.76 11.99
N ALA A 179 -20.40 -32.41 11.34
CA ALA A 179 -20.44 -31.69 10.06
C ALA A 179 -21.08 -32.53 8.95
N LYS A 180 -20.75 -33.83 8.87
CA LYS A 180 -21.34 -34.77 7.90
C LYS A 180 -22.85 -34.92 8.11
N THR A 181 -23.29 -34.96 9.36
CA THR A 181 -24.72 -35.01 9.72
C THR A 181 -25.45 -33.74 9.30
N LEU A 182 -24.89 -32.55 9.62
CA LEU A 182 -25.50 -31.26 9.30
C LEU A 182 -25.49 -30.93 7.79
N VAL A 183 -24.50 -31.41 7.04
CA VAL A 183 -24.43 -31.26 5.57
C VAL A 183 -25.30 -32.31 4.84
N GLY A 184 -25.88 -33.27 5.55
CA GLY A 184 -26.74 -34.33 4.99
C GLY A 184 -25.98 -35.44 4.27
N HIS A 185 -24.69 -35.60 4.59
CA HIS A 185 -23.87 -36.70 4.08
C HIS A 185 -24.08 -37.98 4.89
N ASP A 186 -24.27 -37.88 6.20
CA ASP A 186 -24.59 -39.03 7.05
C ASP A 186 -26.08 -39.39 6.96
N ARG A 187 -26.38 -40.54 6.36
CA ARG A 187 -27.76 -41.05 6.21
C ARG A 187 -28.27 -41.86 7.40
N VAL A 188 -27.42 -42.14 8.38
CA VAL A 188 -27.80 -42.83 9.62
C VAL A 188 -28.44 -41.82 10.56
N GLN A 189 -27.73 -40.72 10.85
CA GLN A 189 -28.25 -39.67 11.74
C GLN A 189 -29.21 -38.72 11.00
N ASN A 190 -28.95 -38.41 9.73
CA ASN A 190 -29.80 -37.56 8.91
C ASN A 190 -30.48 -38.41 7.81
N THR A 191 -31.47 -39.18 8.21
CA THR A 191 -32.18 -40.14 7.34
C THR A 191 -32.79 -39.48 6.10
N ARG A 192 -33.28 -38.24 6.23
CA ARG A 192 -33.85 -37.46 5.11
C ARG A 192 -32.76 -36.79 4.24
N GLY A 193 -31.50 -36.78 4.67
CA GLY A 193 -30.38 -36.13 3.97
C GLY A 193 -30.57 -34.62 3.76
N ILE A 194 -31.27 -33.96 4.69
CA ILE A 194 -31.54 -32.52 4.62
C ILE A 194 -30.24 -31.76 4.87
N LYS A 195 -29.96 -30.75 4.04
CA LYS A 195 -28.81 -29.86 4.25
C LYS A 195 -29.19 -28.76 5.21
N PHE A 196 -28.86 -28.93 6.49
CA PHE A 196 -29.08 -27.90 7.51
C PHE A 196 -27.97 -26.84 7.49
N LEU A 197 -26.76 -27.25 7.12
CA LEU A 197 -25.60 -26.38 7.04
C LEU A 197 -25.15 -26.19 5.59
N SER A 198 -25.09 -24.93 5.16
CA SER A 198 -24.52 -24.51 3.89
C SER A 198 -23.47 -23.42 4.14
N MET A 199 -22.21 -23.76 3.90
CA MET A 199 -21.09 -22.84 4.00
C MET A 199 -20.28 -22.89 2.71
N PRO A 200 -19.50 -21.83 2.40
CA PRO A 200 -18.59 -21.86 1.27
C PRO A 200 -17.62 -23.04 1.38
N ALA A 201 -17.28 -23.63 0.23
CA ALA A 201 -16.19 -24.60 0.18
C ALA A 201 -14.88 -23.91 0.56
N SER A 202 -14.01 -24.65 1.27
CA SER A 202 -12.70 -24.17 1.70
C SER A 202 -11.58 -24.99 1.04
N PRO A 203 -11.18 -24.68 -0.21
CA PRO A 203 -10.08 -25.38 -0.88
C PRO A 203 -8.71 -25.06 -0.24
N SER A 204 -8.61 -23.89 0.42
CA SER A 204 -7.38 -23.39 1.03
C SER A 204 -7.26 -23.71 2.53
N GLY A 205 -8.18 -24.53 3.07
CA GLY A 205 -8.20 -24.88 4.49
C GLY A 205 -8.51 -23.71 5.43
N LYS A 206 -9.22 -22.69 4.95
CA LYS A 206 -9.67 -21.51 5.71
C LYS A 206 -11.09 -21.09 5.34
N ASN A 207 -11.89 -20.68 6.33
CA ASN A 207 -13.22 -20.09 6.18
C ASN A 207 -14.20 -20.94 5.33
N GLY A 208 -14.68 -22.05 5.90
CA GLY A 208 -15.73 -22.85 5.27
C GLY A 208 -15.57 -24.35 5.52
N ILE A 209 -16.18 -25.14 4.66
CA ILE A 209 -16.18 -26.60 4.75
C ILE A 209 -15.17 -27.17 3.75
N GLU A 210 -14.25 -27.99 4.23
CA GLU A 210 -13.31 -28.72 3.39
C GLU A 210 -14.04 -29.87 2.66
N PRO A 211 -14.05 -29.92 1.31
CA PRO A 211 -14.87 -30.88 0.57
C PRO A 211 -14.49 -32.35 0.80
N ALA A 212 -13.22 -32.64 1.06
CA ALA A 212 -12.73 -34.01 1.19
C ALA A 212 -12.97 -34.59 2.60
N THR A 213 -12.78 -33.79 3.64
CA THR A 213 -12.81 -34.23 5.03
C THR A 213 -14.09 -33.82 5.77
N PHE A 214 -14.87 -32.90 5.19
CA PHE A 214 -16.01 -32.22 5.82
C PHE A 214 -15.64 -31.43 7.08
N ARG A 215 -14.35 -31.12 7.29
CA ARG A 215 -13.93 -30.25 8.39
C ARG A 215 -14.46 -28.84 8.18
N ILE A 216 -14.99 -28.26 9.26
CA ILE A 216 -15.41 -26.86 9.25
C ILE A 216 -14.28 -26.03 9.86
N LEU A 217 -13.80 -25.05 9.09
CA LEU A 217 -12.65 -24.24 9.46
C LEU A 217 -13.02 -22.76 9.50
N ASP A 218 -12.50 -22.07 10.50
CA ASP A 218 -12.62 -20.63 10.67
C ASP A 218 -11.68 -19.88 9.70
N PRO A 219 -11.75 -18.54 9.63
CA PRO A 219 -10.88 -17.73 8.75
C PRO A 219 -9.37 -17.81 9.04
N TRP A 220 -8.98 -18.40 10.17
CA TRP A 220 -7.59 -18.65 10.54
C TRP A 220 -7.16 -20.10 10.27
N GLY A 221 -8.08 -20.97 9.86
CA GLY A 221 -7.84 -22.37 9.52
C GLY A 221 -7.96 -23.33 10.71
N ARG A 222 -8.59 -22.89 11.80
CA ARG A 222 -8.84 -23.70 13.01
C ARG A 222 -10.27 -24.20 13.03
N GLY A 223 -10.54 -25.25 13.81
CA GLY A 223 -11.89 -25.77 14.00
C GLY A 223 -12.71 -24.92 14.96
N TYR A 224 -14.02 -24.95 14.78
CA TYR A 224 -14.98 -24.48 15.78
C TYR A 224 -15.11 -25.51 16.89
N ARG A 225 -15.35 -25.01 18.10
CA ARG A 225 -15.70 -25.79 19.28
C ARG A 225 -17.21 -25.74 19.42
N VAL A 226 -17.86 -26.89 19.24
CA VAL A 226 -19.32 -27.01 19.33
C VAL A 226 -19.65 -27.75 20.60
N PHE A 227 -20.53 -27.17 21.42
CA PHE A 227 -21.05 -27.72 22.65
C PHE A 227 -22.53 -28.03 22.46
N LEU A 228 -22.96 -29.22 22.86
CA LEU A 228 -24.31 -29.73 22.67
C LEU A 228 -24.89 -30.14 24.02
N ASP A 229 -26.17 -29.83 24.25
CA ASP A 229 -26.93 -30.33 25.41
C ASP A 229 -27.40 -31.77 25.16
N THR A 230 -26.46 -32.71 25.13
CA THR A 230 -26.77 -34.14 24.91
C THR A 230 -27.63 -34.75 26.03
N GLY A 231 -27.70 -34.10 27.19
CA GLY A 231 -28.49 -34.55 28.34
C GLY A 231 -29.91 -33.99 28.39
N SER A 232 -30.33 -33.17 27.42
CA SER A 232 -31.62 -32.48 27.41
C SER A 232 -31.89 -31.71 28.71
N THR A 233 -30.85 -31.11 29.28
CA THR A 233 -30.90 -30.40 30.56
C THR A 233 -31.47 -28.99 30.44
N GLY A 234 -31.64 -28.48 29.21
CA GLY A 234 -32.05 -27.10 28.93
C GLY A 234 -30.92 -26.09 29.13
N GLN A 235 -29.68 -26.57 29.27
CA GLN A 235 -28.49 -25.75 29.38
C GLN A 235 -27.28 -26.43 28.73
N VAL A 236 -26.36 -25.62 28.22
CA VAL A 236 -25.08 -26.10 27.70
C VAL A 236 -23.97 -25.65 28.63
N ILE A 237 -23.09 -26.55 29.03
CA ILE A 237 -21.87 -26.21 29.79
C ILE A 237 -20.74 -25.99 28.79
N VAL A 238 -20.29 -24.75 28.65
CA VAL A 238 -19.17 -24.43 27.73
C VAL A 238 -17.86 -24.33 28.48
N ILE A 239 -16.79 -24.76 27.81
CA ILE A 239 -15.43 -24.77 28.35
C ILE A 239 -14.51 -24.04 27.39
N ARG A 240 -13.89 -22.96 27.87
CA ARG A 240 -12.94 -22.11 27.13
C ARG A 240 -11.68 -21.89 27.94
N GLY A 241 -10.67 -22.74 27.70
CA GLY A 241 -9.45 -22.73 28.52
C GLY A 241 -9.81 -23.06 29.97
N ALA A 242 -9.54 -22.13 30.89
CA ALA A 242 -9.90 -22.25 32.31
C ALA A 242 -11.34 -21.82 32.63
N ILE A 243 -12.04 -21.20 31.68
CA ILE A 243 -13.40 -20.70 31.87
C ILE A 243 -14.39 -21.84 31.68
N THR A 244 -15.26 -22.05 32.67
CA THR A 244 -16.41 -22.98 32.58
C THR A 244 -17.66 -22.20 32.95
N GLU A 245 -18.62 -22.13 32.04
CA GLU A 245 -19.85 -21.34 32.22
C GLU A 245 -21.09 -22.12 31.75
N PRO A 246 -22.16 -22.20 32.55
CA PRO A 246 -23.42 -22.78 32.12
C PRO A 246 -24.28 -21.75 31.37
N LEU A 247 -24.65 -22.07 30.13
CA LEU A 247 -25.53 -21.26 29.28
C LEU A 247 -26.95 -21.83 29.34
N ARG A 248 -27.84 -21.17 30.07
CA ARG A 248 -29.24 -21.60 30.24
C ARG A 248 -30.10 -21.19 29.05
N GLY A 249 -31.09 -22.03 28.71
CA GLY A 249 -32.03 -21.76 27.62
C GLY A 249 -31.44 -21.95 26.22
N ARG A 250 -30.27 -22.58 26.12
CA ARG A 250 -29.60 -22.90 24.86
C ARG A 250 -29.36 -24.40 24.80
N GLN A 251 -29.48 -24.96 23.59
CA GLN A 251 -29.21 -26.38 23.31
C GLN A 251 -27.85 -26.58 22.64
N VAL A 252 -27.31 -25.52 22.04
CA VAL A 252 -26.01 -25.51 21.37
C VAL A 252 -25.28 -24.21 21.69
N ALA A 253 -23.96 -24.28 21.72
CA ALA A 253 -23.08 -23.12 21.74
C ALA A 253 -21.86 -23.40 20.87
N VAL A 254 -21.40 -22.38 20.15
CA VAL A 254 -20.27 -22.52 19.23
C VAL A 254 -19.28 -21.39 19.49
N TYR A 255 -17.98 -21.70 19.47
CA TYR A 255 -16.96 -20.66 19.43
C TYR A 255 -15.77 -21.01 18.53
N SER A 256 -15.08 -19.97 18.05
CA SER A 256 -13.78 -20.05 17.40
C SER A 256 -12.71 -19.43 18.30
N LEU A 257 -11.51 -20.01 18.27
CA LEU A 257 -10.33 -19.56 19.02
C LEU A 257 -9.74 -18.22 18.53
N GLY A 258 -10.33 -17.60 17.51
CA GLY A 258 -9.87 -16.31 17.02
C GLY A 258 -8.47 -16.36 16.37
N PRO A 259 -7.82 -15.19 16.20
CA PRO A 259 -6.48 -15.07 15.64
C PRO A 259 -5.37 -15.68 16.51
N ASP A 260 -5.44 -15.63 17.83
CA ASP A 260 -4.35 -16.12 18.69
C ASP A 260 -4.33 -17.67 18.79
N GLY A 261 -5.48 -18.31 18.69
CA GLY A 261 -5.61 -19.77 18.78
C GLY A 261 -5.63 -20.31 20.20
N VAL A 262 -5.83 -19.45 21.19
CA VAL A 262 -5.80 -19.79 22.60
C VAL A 262 -7.21 -19.63 23.14
N ALA A 263 -7.75 -20.68 23.78
CA ALA A 263 -9.10 -20.62 24.31
C ALA A 263 -9.16 -19.75 25.58
N GLY A 264 -10.24 -18.98 25.74
CA GLY A 264 -10.50 -18.16 26.92
C GLY A 264 -9.90 -16.76 26.85
N THR A 265 -9.50 -16.32 25.65
CA THR A 265 -8.94 -14.97 25.42
C THR A 265 -9.99 -14.03 24.84
N THR A 266 -9.70 -12.73 24.85
CA THR A 266 -10.63 -11.68 24.39
C THR A 266 -10.89 -11.69 22.88
N ASP A 267 -10.11 -12.45 22.11
CA ASP A 267 -10.27 -12.55 20.66
C ASP A 267 -11.04 -13.78 20.19
N ASP A 268 -11.42 -14.67 21.12
CA ASP A 268 -12.41 -15.71 20.91
C ASP A 268 -13.69 -15.12 20.31
N VAL A 269 -14.26 -15.82 19.34
CA VAL A 269 -15.54 -15.46 18.73
C VAL A 269 -16.60 -16.45 19.19
N ILE A 270 -17.50 -16.00 20.05
CA ILE A 270 -18.56 -16.79 20.70
C ILE A 270 -19.94 -16.46 20.14
N THR A 271 -20.92 -17.37 20.31
CA THR A 271 -22.31 -17.14 19.88
C THR A 271 -23.26 -16.70 21.01
N TRP A 272 -22.75 -16.49 22.23
CA TRP A 272 -23.51 -16.03 23.40
C TRP A 272 -22.98 -14.71 23.94
#